data_AF-A0A6P0MH40-F1
#
_entry.id   AF-A0A6P0MH40-F1
#
_cell.length_a   1.000
_cell.length_b   1.000
_cell.length_c   1.000
_cell.angle_alpha   90.00
_cell.angle_beta   90.00
_cell.angle_gamma   90.00
#
_symmetry.space_group_name_H-M   'P 1'
#
loop_
_entity.id
_entity.type
_entity.pdbx_description
1 polymer ?
#
loop_
_entity_poly.entity_id
_entity_poly.type
_entity_poly.pdbx_seq_one_letter_code
_entity_poly.pdbx_strand_id
1 'polypeptide(L)' 'MSRSLRVAPECIQQVKLAVKRNRYPSQKALTVDVGLSLSTIKSFLNGRPVDYLNFVELCDKLGLDWQAIAKTPQIESNC' A
#
# COMPACT_ATOMS: atom_id res chain seq x y z
N MET A 1 19.80 1.52 4.26
CA MET A 1 18.73 2.55 4.18
C MET A 1 17.41 1.84 3.92
N SER A 2 16.55 1.73 4.92
CA SER A 2 15.19 1.23 4.72
C SER A 2 14.43 2.28 3.92
N ARG A 3 14.19 2.02 2.64
CA ARG A 3 13.41 2.93 1.80
C ARG A 3 11.94 2.72 2.14
N SER A 4 11.32 3.69 2.81
CA SER A 4 9.88 3.65 3.05
C SER A 4 9.12 4.13 1.83
N LEU A 5 8.06 3.43 1.45
CA LEU A 5 7.10 3.84 0.44
C LEU A 5 5.79 4.28 1.09
N ARG A 6 5.04 5.12 0.39
CA ARG A 6 3.66 5.47 0.78
C ARG A 6 2.78 5.53 -0.46
N VAL A 7 1.51 5.22 -0.27
CA VAL A 7 0.50 5.33 -1.33
C VAL A 7 0.34 6.81 -1.70
N ALA A 8 0.27 7.10 -2.98
CA ALA A 8 -0.03 8.43 -3.48
C ALA A 8 -1.44 8.86 -3.03
N PRO A 9 -1.64 10.09 -2.52
CA PRO A 9 -2.94 10.54 -2.02
C PRO A 9 -4.12 10.27 -2.96
N GLU A 10 -3.90 10.43 -4.26
CA GLU A 10 -4.83 10.16 -5.36
C GLU A 10 -5.23 8.68 -5.47
N CYS A 11 -4.35 7.76 -5.08
CA CYS A 11 -4.56 6.31 -5.15
C CYS A 11 -5.16 5.73 -3.86
N ILE A 12 -5.30 6.49 -2.77
CA ILE A 12 -5.80 5.98 -1.48
C ILE A 12 -7.17 5.31 -1.61
N GLN A 13 -8.08 5.92 -2.38
CA GLN A 13 -9.41 5.36 -2.60
C GLN A 13 -9.36 4.06 -3.41
N GLN A 14 -8.50 3.99 -4.44
CA GLN A 14 -8.27 2.79 -5.23
C GLN A 14 -7.78 1.62 -4.35
N VAL A 15 -6.82 1.87 -3.47
CA VAL A 15 -6.31 0.86 -2.52
C VAL A 15 -7.42 0.37 -1.60
N LYS A 16 -8.24 1.27 -1.03
CA LYS A 16 -9.37 0.89 -0.17
C LYS A 16 -10.41 0.05 -0.92
N LEU A 17 -10.66 0.34 -2.19
CA LEU A 17 -11.55 -0.46 -3.04
C LEU A 17 -10.95 -1.85 -3.33
N ALA A 18 -9.64 -1.95 -3.53
CA ALA A 18 -8.96 -3.23 -3.74
C ALA A 18 -9.11 -4.17 -2.54
N VAL A 19 -8.98 -3.65 -1.30
CA VAL A 19 -9.24 -4.45 -0.08
C VAL A 19 -10.65 -5.04 -0.08
N LYS A 20 -11.66 -4.24 -0.44
CA LYS A 20 -13.05 -4.70 -0.53
C LYS A 20 -13.25 -5.75 -1.63
N ARG A 21 -12.61 -5.57 -2.80
CA ARG A 21 -12.69 -6.50 -3.93
C ARG A 21 -12.05 -7.86 -3.63
N ASN A 22 -10.97 -7.88 -2.85
CA ASN A 22 -10.29 -9.11 -2.43
C ASN A 22 -11.00 -9.85 -1.28
N ARG A 23 -12.29 -9.57 -1.03
CA ARG A 23 -13.14 -10.22 -0.03
C ARG A 23 -12.62 -10.17 1.40
N TYR A 24 -11.79 -9.19 1.76
CA TYR A 24 -11.40 -8.99 3.16
C TYR A 24 -12.53 -8.26 3.90
N PRO A 25 -13.26 -8.93 4.82
CA PRO A 25 -14.37 -8.31 5.54
C PRO A 25 -13.90 -7.24 6.55
N SER A 26 -12.61 -7.27 6.92
CA SER A 26 -12.00 -6.31 7.84
C SER A 26 -10.50 -6.18 7.62
N GLN A 27 -9.89 -5.10 8.14
CA GLN A 27 -8.44 -4.96 8.18
C GLN A 27 -7.76 -6.09 8.96
N LYS A 28 -8.44 -6.67 9.96
CA LYS A 28 -7.92 -7.80 10.75
C LYS A 28 -7.82 -9.09 9.92
N ALA A 29 -8.75 -9.31 8.98
CA ALA A 29 -8.64 -10.43 8.06
C ALA A 29 -7.38 -10.29 7.18
N LEU A 30 -7.12 -9.08 6.67
CA LEU A 30 -5.91 -8.78 5.91
C LEU A 30 -4.63 -8.94 6.75
N THR A 31 -4.63 -8.55 8.02
CA THR A 31 -3.44 -8.76 8.89
C THR A 31 -3.10 -10.24 9.06
N VAL A 32 -4.11 -11.11 9.11
CA VAL A 32 -3.90 -12.56 9.25
C VAL A 32 -3.37 -13.16 7.95
N ASP A 33 -3.88 -12.74 6.80
CA ASP A 33 -3.44 -13.28 5.50
C ASP A 33 -2.01 -12.88 5.11
N VAL A 34 -1.63 -11.62 5.40
CA VAL A 34 -0.32 -11.07 5.04
C VAL A 34 0.70 -11.21 6.18
N GLY A 35 0.27 -11.61 7.39
CA GLY A 35 1.16 -11.72 8.56
C GLY A 35 1.72 -10.39 9.08
N LEU A 36 1.13 -9.26 8.66
CA LEU A 36 1.57 -7.91 9.04
C LEU A 36 0.75 -7.34 10.20
N SER A 37 1.35 -6.39 10.93
CA SER A 37 0.66 -5.71 12.02
C SER A 37 -0.49 -4.82 11.52
N LEU A 38 -1.52 -4.65 12.37
CA LEU A 38 -2.64 -3.76 12.06
C LEU A 38 -2.19 -2.30 11.87
N SER A 39 -1.12 -1.87 12.55
CA SER A 39 -0.55 -0.54 12.36
C SER A 39 0.05 -0.37 10.97
N THR A 40 0.74 -1.38 10.44
CA THR A 40 1.26 -1.38 9.06
C THR A 40 0.14 -1.29 8.03
N ILE A 41 -0.91 -2.09 8.18
CA ILE A 41 -2.11 -2.03 7.32
C ILE A 41 -2.75 -0.64 7.37
N LYS A 42 -2.96 -0.10 8.57
CA LYS A 42 -3.52 1.26 8.74
C LYS A 42 -2.63 2.32 8.10
N SER A 43 -1.31 2.21 8.24
CA SER A 43 -0.38 3.14 7.61
C SER A 43 -0.51 3.09 6.09
N PHE A 44 -0.51 1.89 5.50
CA PHE A 44 -0.69 1.69 4.07
C PHE A 44 -2.02 2.29 3.55
N LEU A 45 -3.14 1.95 4.18
CA LEU A 45 -4.48 2.40 3.77
C LEU A 45 -4.72 3.90 3.95
N ASN A 46 -3.88 4.59 4.72
CA ASN A 46 -3.97 6.03 4.95
C ASN A 46 -2.83 6.81 4.26
N GLY A 47 -2.04 6.17 3.40
CA GLY A 47 -0.93 6.83 2.69
C GLY A 47 0.21 7.28 3.60
N ARG A 48 0.38 6.64 4.77
CA ARG A 48 1.54 6.85 5.64
C ARG A 48 2.72 5.98 5.17
N PRO A 49 3.96 6.36 5.48
CA PRO A 49 5.14 5.57 5.14
C PRO A 49 5.08 4.15 5.73
N VAL A 50 5.42 3.17 4.90
CA VAL A 50 5.54 1.75 5.22
C VAL A 50 6.85 1.24 4.61
N ASP A 51 7.47 0.24 5.23
CA ASP A 51 8.67 -0.40 4.67
C ASP A 51 8.43 -0.91 3.23
N TYR A 52 9.46 -0.84 2.38
CA TYR A 52 9.37 -1.27 0.98
C TYR A 52 8.82 -2.68 0.82
N LEU A 53 9.32 -3.65 1.59
CA LEU A 53 8.91 -5.06 1.45
C LEU A 53 7.43 -5.22 1.81
N ASN A 54 7.03 -4.65 2.96
CA ASN A 54 5.64 -4.65 3.39
C ASN A 54 4.72 -3.95 2.39
N PHE A 55 5.18 -2.87 1.75
CA PHE A 55 4.40 -2.15 0.74
C PHE A 55 4.19 -3.01 -0.51
N VAL A 56 5.25 -3.61 -1.04
CA VAL A 56 5.20 -4.46 -2.24
C VAL A 56 4.34 -5.71 -1.97
N GLU A 57 4.53 -6.37 -0.83
CA GLU A 57 3.75 -7.54 -0.43
C GLU A 57 2.25 -7.22 -0.32
N LEU A 58 1.89 -6.07 0.26
CA LEU A 58 0.51 -5.62 0.32
C LEU A 58 -0.08 -5.35 -1.07
N CYS A 59 0.70 -4.79 -1.98
CA CYS A 59 0.25 -4.53 -3.35
C CYS A 59 0.02 -5.84 -4.10
N ASP A 60 0.95 -6.79 -4.01
CA ASP A 60 0.85 -8.11 -4.61
C ASP A 60 -0.41 -8.85 -4.13
N LYS A 61 -0.62 -8.89 -2.80
CA LYS A 61 -1.80 -9.49 -2.17
C LYS A 61 -3.13 -8.85 -2.56
N LEU A 62 -3.12 -7.57 -2.94
CA LEU A 62 -4.31 -6.84 -3.36
C LEU A 62 -4.48 -6.79 -4.89
N GLY A 63 -3.54 -7.35 -5.66
CA GLY A 63 -3.53 -7.29 -7.12
C GLY A 63 -3.31 -5.86 -7.66
N LEU A 64 -2.46 -5.08 -6.98
CA LEU A 64 -2.14 -3.71 -7.33
C LEU A 64 -0.71 -3.61 -7.86
N ASP A 65 -0.50 -2.78 -8.89
CA ASP A 65 0.84 -2.38 -9.28
C ASP A 65 1.40 -1.35 -8.28
N TRP A 66 2.39 -1.77 -7.51
CA TRP A 66 3.00 -0.94 -6.47
C TRP A 66 3.68 0.32 -7.04
N GLN A 67 4.21 0.27 -8.26
CA GLN A 67 4.89 1.41 -8.88
C GLN A 67 3.89 2.47 -9.32
N ALA A 68 2.71 2.04 -9.79
CA ALA A 68 1.63 2.92 -10.23
C ALA A 68 0.96 3.66 -9.06
N ILE A 69 0.92 3.06 -7.87
CA ILE A 69 0.24 3.65 -6.70
C ILE A 69 1.19 4.25 -5.66
N ALA A 70 2.50 3.98 -5.74
CA ALA A 70 3.47 4.57 -4.85
C ALA A 70 3.67 6.03 -5.19
N LYS A 71 3.77 6.89 -4.17
CA LYS A 71 4.29 8.24 -4.35
C LYS A 71 5.78 8.14 -4.68
N THR A 72 6.11 8.07 -5.95
CA THR A 72 7.48 8.25 -6.41
C THR A 72 7.92 9.68 -6.11
N PRO A 73 9.17 9.92 -5.69
CA PRO A 73 9.74 11.25 -5.86
C PRO A 73 9.74 11.48 -7.37
N GLN A 74 8.83 12.32 -7.85
CA GLN A 74 8.87 12.76 -9.23
C GLN A 74 10.25 13.42 -9.41
N ILE A 75 11.15 12.71 -10.09
CA ILE A 75 12.21 13.37 -10.81
C ILE A 75 11.46 13.98 -11.98
N GLU A 76 10.99 15.22 -11.80
CA GLU A 76 10.65 16.09 -12.91
C GLU A 76 11.89 16.13 -13.81
N SER A 77 11.88 15.33 -14.86
CA SER A 77 12.86 15.40 -15.93
C SER A 77 12.51 16.64 -16.73
N ASN A 78 12.99 17.78 -16.26
CA ASN A 78 12.99 19.01 -17.03
C ASN A 78 14.28 19.00 -17.88
N CYS A 79 14.21 18.42 -19.08
CA CYS A 79 15.13 18.66 -20.19
C CYS A 79 14.31 18.67 -21.48
#